data_AF-A0A2A7YKB9-F1
#
_entry.id   AF-A0A2A7YKB9-F1
#
_cell.length_a   1.000
_cell.length_b   1.000
_cell.length_c   1.000
_cell.angle_alpha   90.00
_cell.angle_beta   90.00
_cell.angle_gamma   90.00
#
_symmetry.space_group_name_H-M   'P 1'
#
loop_
_entity.id
_entity.type
_entity.pdbx_description
1 polymer ?
#
loop_
_entity_poly.entity_id
_entity_poly.type
_entity_poly.pdbx_seq_one_letter_code
_entity_poly.pdbx_strand_id
1 'polypeptide(L)'
;MIRKWIWIVICCVYLIGCSQRIPLEKVSLILLIGLDRTPNGDIKVGTSIPLFHHKQQQSTIEHWTQASTVYNGFSKIDTKLTGYMTASKAEIILIGKKLAQESNWLQELDSSYRDPYATINAKVVLVDGPTEEIFKVHKPSKPSLPSYINGVIESSIQNNQSVSSTIQQLMRERNEEGMTQTVPIIKKTKNEIDTVGIAFLNRQGKYLTHIPKKDVKFFNLINKSKNSGRMILHLVLPPKKSNKKPNTSILVQNATRKVDVNFQNGKFVFNLHINANVALIEKTNVNLIKEHYDNKKNINNLESAIQKEINKNLQNMLNEIQQNKIDPIGLSLYARAFQYKEWKKRKGDWLQALAEAKINVKTHVKIKDTGTIRN
;
A
#
# COMPACT_ATOMS: atom_id res chain seq x y z
N MET A 1 16.97 -31.34 -51.77
CA MET A 1 16.89 -31.51 -50.29
C MET A 1 17.93 -30.68 -49.53
N ILE A 2 19.18 -30.63 -49.97
CA ILE A 2 20.30 -29.90 -49.32
C ILE A 2 20.01 -28.41 -49.02
N ARG A 3 19.31 -27.69 -49.92
CA ARG A 3 18.97 -26.27 -49.70
C ARG A 3 18.08 -26.03 -48.49
N LYS A 4 17.20 -26.97 -48.12
CA LYS A 4 16.32 -26.85 -46.93
C LYS A 4 17.11 -27.05 -45.63
N TRP A 5 18.12 -27.92 -45.63
CA TRP A 5 18.99 -28.15 -44.48
C TRP A 5 19.88 -26.95 -44.16
N ILE A 6 20.36 -26.24 -45.19
CA ILE A 6 21.14 -25.00 -45.02
C ILE A 6 20.34 -23.92 -44.29
N TRP A 7 19.07 -23.72 -44.65
CA TRP A 7 18.19 -22.76 -43.97
C TRP A 7 17.88 -23.17 -42.52
N ILE A 8 17.75 -24.47 -42.24
CA ILE A 8 17.57 -24.99 -40.87
C ILE A 8 18.82 -24.73 -40.03
N VAL A 9 20.01 -25.02 -40.55
CA VAL A 9 21.28 -24.78 -39.84
C VAL A 9 21.50 -23.30 -39.58
N ILE A 10 21.24 -22.43 -40.57
CA ILE A 10 21.30 -20.96 -40.40
C ILE A 10 20.32 -20.51 -39.32
N CYS A 11 19.08 -21.00 -39.33
CA CYS A 11 18.08 -20.68 -38.30
C CYS A 11 18.52 -21.16 -36.90
N CYS A 12 19.14 -22.33 -36.78
CA CYS A 12 19.68 -22.85 -35.53
C CYS A 12 20.86 -22.02 -34.99
N VAL A 13 21.70 -21.45 -35.85
CA VAL A 13 22.80 -20.55 -35.43
C VAL A 13 22.25 -19.24 -34.84
N TYR A 14 21.15 -18.71 -35.38
CA TYR A 14 20.48 -17.54 -34.82
C TYR A 14 19.70 -17.81 -33.51
N LEU A 15 19.48 -19.08 -33.15
CA LEU A 15 18.85 -19.47 -31.88
C LEU A 15 19.85 -19.68 -30.74
N ILE A 16 21.16 -19.58 -30.99
CA ILE A 16 22.19 -19.68 -29.96
C ILE A 16 22.30 -18.33 -29.23
N GLY A 17 21.30 -18.02 -28.41
CA GLY A 17 21.33 -16.88 -27.52
C GLY A 17 22.37 -17.10 -26.41
N CYS A 18 23.59 -16.62 -26.59
CA CYS A 18 24.60 -16.58 -25.54
C CYS A 18 24.23 -15.52 -24.48
N SER A 19 23.41 -15.91 -23.50
CA SER A 19 23.23 -15.16 -22.26
C SER A 19 24.32 -15.57 -21.27
N GLN A 20 25.32 -14.72 -21.04
CA GLN A 20 26.30 -14.93 -19.98
C GLN A 20 25.59 -14.95 -18.62
N ARG A 21 25.58 -16.10 -17.95
CA ARG A 21 25.02 -16.24 -16.60
C ARG A 21 26.03 -15.72 -15.58
N ILE A 22 25.62 -14.79 -14.72
CA ILE A 22 26.44 -14.33 -13.59
C ILE A 22 26.10 -15.23 -12.39
N PRO A 23 27.08 -15.97 -11.82
CA PRO A 23 26.87 -16.77 -10.61
C PRO A 23 26.40 -15.90 -9.44
N LEU A 24 25.51 -16.43 -8.60
CA LEU A 24 24.95 -15.68 -7.47
C LEU A 24 26.03 -15.21 -6.48
N GLU A 25 27.09 -16.00 -6.33
CA GLU A 25 28.24 -15.73 -5.47
C GLU A 25 29.07 -14.53 -5.95
N LYS A 26 28.89 -14.11 -7.21
CA LYS A 26 29.56 -12.94 -7.81
C LYS A 26 28.64 -11.72 -7.88
N VAL A 27 27.47 -11.75 -7.24
CA VAL A 27 26.48 -10.68 -7.27
C VAL A 27 26.19 -10.16 -5.87
N SER A 28 26.28 -8.84 -5.71
CA SER A 28 25.82 -8.14 -4.51
C SER A 28 24.39 -7.65 -4.74
N LEU A 29 23.40 -8.43 -4.27
CA LEU A 29 21.98 -8.15 -4.47
C LEU A 29 21.47 -7.10 -3.47
N ILE A 30 21.08 -5.92 -3.94
CA ILE A 30 20.42 -4.94 -3.09
C ILE A 30 18.97 -5.41 -2.84
N LEU A 31 18.63 -5.73 -1.59
CA LEU A 31 17.26 -6.14 -1.22
C LEU A 31 16.47 -5.00 -0.56
N LEU A 32 17.15 -4.10 0.14
CA LEU A 32 16.56 -2.91 0.76
C LEU A 32 17.32 -1.68 0.32
N ILE A 33 16.59 -0.66 -0.12
CA ILE A 33 17.12 0.66 -0.43
C ILE A 33 16.52 1.65 0.58
N GLY A 34 17.35 2.52 1.16
CA GLY A 34 16.91 3.64 1.99
C GLY A 34 17.31 4.96 1.34
N LEU A 35 16.35 5.83 1.10
CA LEU A 35 16.54 7.15 0.51
C LEU A 35 16.09 8.23 1.48
N ASP A 36 16.96 9.18 1.77
CA ASP A 36 16.64 10.35 2.58
C ASP A 36 17.46 11.56 2.10
N ARG A 37 17.26 12.71 2.74
CA ARG A 37 18.01 13.93 2.44
C ARG A 37 18.98 14.30 3.55
N THR A 38 20.20 14.63 3.16
CA THR A 38 21.18 15.22 4.08
C THR A 38 20.79 16.66 4.42
N PRO A 39 21.34 17.26 5.49
CA PRO A 39 21.19 18.70 5.77
C PRO A 39 21.60 19.60 4.58
N ASN A 40 22.58 19.17 3.78
CA ASN A 40 23.17 19.95 2.69
C ASN A 40 22.43 19.77 1.34
N GLY A 41 21.37 18.95 1.28
CA GLY A 41 20.56 18.75 0.07
C GLY A 41 20.92 17.51 -0.76
N ASP A 42 22.09 16.91 -0.53
CA ASP A 42 22.48 15.66 -1.20
C ASP A 42 21.55 14.49 -0.84
N ILE A 43 21.41 13.54 -1.77
CA ILE A 43 20.69 12.30 -1.50
C ILE A 43 21.53 11.43 -0.56
N LYS A 44 20.92 10.95 0.52
CA LYS A 44 21.49 9.95 1.41
C LYS A 44 20.96 8.59 0.97
N VAL A 45 21.86 7.72 0.52
CA VAL A 45 21.53 6.41 -0.05
C VAL A 45 22.04 5.32 0.90
N GLY A 46 21.15 4.41 1.26
CA GLY A 46 21.43 3.23 2.07
C GLY A 46 21.05 1.96 1.34
N THR A 47 21.82 0.89 1.51
CA THR A 47 21.54 -0.43 0.93
C THR A 47 21.72 -1.52 1.98
N SER A 48 20.86 -2.55 1.99
CA SER A 48 21.10 -3.79 2.73
C SER A 48 21.22 -4.95 1.74
N ILE A 49 22.34 -5.66 1.83
CA ILE A 49 22.77 -6.69 0.88
C ILE A 49 23.03 -7.98 1.66
N PRO A 50 22.46 -9.13 1.26
CA PRO A 50 22.67 -10.40 1.95
C PRO A 50 24.09 -10.90 1.71
N LEU A 51 24.66 -11.53 2.74
CA LEU A 51 25.91 -12.26 2.63
C LEU A 51 25.64 -13.73 2.37
N PHE A 52 26.18 -14.24 1.26
CA PHE A 52 26.10 -15.67 0.92
C PHE A 52 27.30 -16.41 1.48
N HIS A 53 27.28 -16.74 2.77
CA HIS A 53 28.27 -17.64 3.38
C HIS A 53 27.65 -19.01 3.73
N HIS A 54 28.32 -20.09 3.36
CA HIS A 54 27.86 -21.47 3.63
C HIS A 54 27.71 -21.82 5.12
N LYS A 55 28.26 -21.02 6.05
CA LYS A 55 28.30 -21.31 7.49
C LYS A 55 27.52 -20.34 8.39
N GLN A 56 26.99 -19.23 7.87
CA GLN A 56 26.25 -18.24 8.66
C GLN A 56 24.88 -17.97 8.04
N GLN A 57 23.85 -18.09 8.86
CA GLN A 57 22.46 -18.00 8.44
C GLN A 57 22.05 -16.52 8.33
N GLN A 58 21.70 -16.08 7.11
CA GLN A 58 20.91 -14.87 6.83
C GLN A 58 21.45 -13.53 7.39
N SER A 59 22.76 -13.29 7.33
CA SER A 59 23.33 -11.96 7.63
C SER A 59 23.22 -11.02 6.43
N THR A 60 23.09 -9.72 6.72
CA THR A 60 23.16 -8.63 5.74
C THR A 60 24.29 -7.67 6.11
N ILE A 61 24.81 -6.96 5.11
CA ILE A 61 25.65 -5.78 5.31
C ILE A 61 24.86 -4.55 4.88
N GLU A 62 24.85 -3.55 5.76
CA GLU A 62 24.26 -2.25 5.55
C GLU A 62 25.33 -1.24 5.17
N HIS A 63 25.17 -0.58 4.03
CA HIS A 63 26.01 0.53 3.61
C HIS A 63 25.21 1.83 3.53
N TRP A 64 25.87 2.94 3.83
CA TRP A 64 25.34 4.28 3.65
C TRP A 64 26.37 5.16 2.94
N THR A 65 25.89 6.05 2.08
CA THR A 65 26.70 7.06 1.41
C THR A 65 25.88 8.31 1.10
N GLN A 66 26.57 9.39 0.81
CA GLN A 66 25.99 10.63 0.29
C GLN A 66 26.37 10.76 -1.18
N ALA A 67 25.42 11.14 -2.02
CA ALA A 67 25.61 11.24 -3.45
C ALA A 67 24.72 12.33 -4.07
N SER A 68 25.00 12.67 -5.32
CA SER A 68 24.16 13.58 -6.11
C SER A 68 22.92 12.89 -6.66
N THR A 69 23.00 11.58 -6.95
CA THR A 69 21.89 10.76 -7.44
C THR A 69 21.90 9.38 -6.78
N VAL A 70 20.77 8.67 -6.81
CA VAL A 70 20.65 7.31 -6.25
C VAL A 70 21.67 6.36 -6.87
N TYR A 71 21.80 6.37 -8.20
CA TYR A 71 22.73 5.48 -8.91
C TYR A 71 24.20 5.85 -8.67
N ASN A 72 24.53 7.14 -8.52
CA ASN A 72 25.87 7.54 -8.07
C ASN A 72 26.16 7.02 -6.65
N GLY A 73 25.15 7.03 -5.77
CA GLY A 73 25.23 6.41 -4.45
C GLY A 73 25.51 4.91 -4.54
N PHE A 74 24.84 4.22 -5.45
CA PHE A 74 25.13 2.81 -5.72
C PHE A 74 26.56 2.60 -6.17
N SER A 75 27.08 3.37 -7.14
CA SER A 75 28.48 3.27 -7.57
C SER A 75 29.49 3.51 -6.43
N LYS A 76 29.21 4.43 -5.50
CA LYS A 76 30.07 4.68 -4.32
C LYS A 76 30.05 3.53 -3.29
N ILE A 77 28.95 2.80 -3.22
CA ILE A 77 28.83 1.62 -2.35
C ILE A 77 29.52 0.42 -3.00
N ASP A 78 29.38 0.26 -4.32
CA ASP A 78 29.97 -0.82 -5.12
C ASP A 78 31.49 -0.91 -4.95
N THR A 79 32.20 0.22 -4.81
CA THR A 79 33.67 0.22 -4.57
C THR A 79 34.10 -0.40 -3.24
N LYS A 80 33.15 -0.73 -2.36
CA LYS A 80 33.39 -1.32 -1.03
C LYS A 80 32.93 -2.77 -0.95
N LEU A 81 32.40 -3.32 -2.03
CA LEU A 81 31.82 -4.65 -2.12
C LEU A 81 32.62 -5.53 -3.08
N THR A 82 32.40 -6.83 -2.95
CA THR A 82 32.88 -7.81 -3.94
C THR A 82 31.75 -8.19 -4.88
N GLY A 83 32.11 -8.52 -6.13
CA GLY A 83 31.14 -8.87 -7.17
C GLY A 83 30.41 -7.66 -7.76
N TYR A 84 29.41 -7.93 -8.59
CA TYR A 84 28.63 -6.91 -9.28
C TYR A 84 27.42 -6.51 -8.44
N MET A 85 27.32 -5.23 -8.04
CA MET A 85 26.14 -4.75 -7.33
C MET A 85 24.95 -4.54 -8.28
N THR A 86 23.76 -4.97 -7.87
CA THR A 86 22.53 -4.80 -8.68
C THR A 86 21.28 -4.62 -7.82
N ALA A 87 20.36 -3.76 -8.27
CA ALA A 87 19.05 -3.56 -7.68
C ALA A 87 17.97 -4.49 -8.26
N SER A 88 18.34 -5.50 -9.04
CA SER A 88 17.41 -6.41 -9.73
C SER A 88 16.50 -7.22 -8.82
N LYS A 89 16.86 -7.34 -7.54
CA LYS A 89 16.09 -8.04 -6.50
C LYS A 89 15.64 -7.11 -5.37
N ALA A 90 15.65 -5.79 -5.57
CA ALA A 90 15.15 -4.85 -4.58
C ALA A 90 13.71 -5.21 -4.19
N GLU A 91 13.48 -5.47 -2.90
CA GLU A 91 12.17 -5.81 -2.37
C GLU A 91 11.45 -4.57 -1.85
N ILE A 92 12.20 -3.66 -1.23
CA ILE A 92 11.67 -2.48 -0.54
C ILE A 92 12.55 -1.26 -0.79
N ILE A 93 11.91 -0.12 -1.02
CA ILE A 93 12.51 1.22 -1.06
C ILE A 93 11.88 2.05 0.06
N LEU A 94 12.68 2.39 1.08
CA LEU A 94 12.28 3.27 2.17
C LEU A 94 12.55 4.73 1.77
N ILE A 95 11.54 5.57 1.95
CA ILE A 95 11.62 7.01 1.70
C ILE A 95 11.52 7.73 3.05
N GLY A 96 12.56 8.48 3.39
CA GLY A 96 12.63 9.24 4.63
C GLY A 96 11.65 10.39 4.67
N LYS A 97 11.24 10.76 5.88
CA LYS A 97 10.26 11.84 6.08
C LYS A 97 10.70 13.16 5.45
N LYS A 98 12.00 13.48 5.48
CA LYS A 98 12.53 14.72 4.91
C LYS A 98 12.43 14.72 3.39
N LEU A 99 12.88 13.65 2.74
CA LEU A 99 12.76 13.48 1.29
C LEU A 99 11.29 13.49 0.84
N ALA A 100 10.39 12.87 1.58
CA ALA A 100 8.97 12.81 1.25
C ALA A 100 8.26 14.19 1.20
N GLN A 101 8.82 15.22 1.86
CA GLN A 101 8.29 16.59 1.81
C GLN A 101 8.67 17.35 0.53
N GLU A 102 9.67 16.87 -0.21
CA GLU A 102 10.09 17.51 -1.45
C GLU A 102 9.05 17.30 -2.55
N SER A 103 8.84 18.34 -3.36
CA SER A 103 7.80 18.29 -4.37
C SER A 103 8.03 17.16 -5.39
N ASN A 104 9.27 16.88 -5.78
CA ASN A 104 9.58 16.01 -6.93
C ASN A 104 10.45 14.79 -6.60
N TRP A 105 10.42 14.27 -5.36
CA TRP A 105 11.31 13.16 -4.99
C TRP A 105 11.04 11.86 -5.77
N LEU A 106 9.88 11.68 -6.42
CA LEU A 106 9.66 10.50 -7.27
C LEU A 106 10.69 10.39 -8.41
N GLN A 107 11.34 11.48 -8.80
CA GLN A 107 12.45 11.44 -9.77
C GLN A 107 13.62 10.58 -9.28
N GLU A 108 13.80 10.43 -7.97
CA GLU A 108 14.86 9.61 -7.37
C GLU A 108 14.62 8.10 -7.64
N LEU A 109 13.41 7.73 -8.07
CA LEU A 109 13.08 6.37 -8.50
C LEU A 109 13.36 6.13 -10.00
N ASP A 110 13.92 7.10 -10.75
CA ASP A 110 14.12 6.99 -12.21
C ASP A 110 14.88 5.73 -12.60
N SER A 111 16.00 5.44 -11.90
CA SER A 111 16.76 4.22 -12.15
C SER A 111 15.97 2.94 -11.85
N SER A 112 14.99 2.99 -10.95
CA SER A 112 14.19 1.81 -10.56
C SER A 112 13.20 1.35 -11.63
N TYR A 113 12.92 2.16 -12.66
CA TYR A 113 12.08 1.78 -13.80
C TYR A 113 12.74 1.98 -15.18
N ARG A 114 13.94 2.59 -15.24
CA ARG A 114 14.72 2.78 -16.47
C ARG A 114 15.83 1.73 -16.65
N ASP A 115 16.40 1.22 -15.56
CA ASP A 115 17.38 0.13 -15.63
C ASP A 115 16.69 -1.16 -16.10
N PRO A 116 17.13 -1.78 -17.22
CA PRO A 116 16.52 -3.01 -17.75
C PRO A 116 16.61 -4.20 -16.78
N TYR A 117 17.50 -4.15 -15.78
CA TYR A 117 17.64 -5.18 -14.77
C TYR A 117 16.89 -4.86 -13.47
N ALA A 118 16.43 -3.62 -13.26
CA ALA A 118 15.72 -3.25 -12.04
C ALA A 118 14.33 -3.90 -11.96
N THR A 119 13.91 -4.22 -10.75
CA THR A 119 12.57 -4.75 -10.48
C THR A 119 11.58 -3.62 -10.18
N ILE A 120 10.50 -3.56 -10.95
CA ILE A 120 9.37 -2.64 -10.70
C ILE A 120 8.44 -3.12 -9.58
N ASN A 121 8.70 -4.29 -8.99
CA ASN A 121 7.90 -4.89 -7.92
C ASN A 121 8.34 -4.45 -6.51
N ALA A 122 9.45 -3.71 -6.39
CA ALA A 122 9.87 -3.20 -5.09
C ALA A 122 8.77 -2.32 -4.47
N LYS A 123 8.45 -2.56 -3.20
CA LYS A 123 7.46 -1.79 -2.45
C LYS A 123 8.08 -0.49 -1.96
N VAL A 124 7.44 0.64 -2.25
CA VAL A 124 7.86 1.96 -1.79
C VAL A 124 7.11 2.30 -0.51
N VAL A 125 7.85 2.66 0.55
CA VAL A 125 7.34 2.79 1.91
C VAL A 125 7.87 4.07 2.53
N LEU A 126 7.02 4.88 3.15
CA LEU A 126 7.48 6.03 3.91
C LEU A 126 7.93 5.62 5.31
N VAL A 127 8.97 6.28 5.80
CA VAL A 127 9.43 6.16 7.19
C VAL A 127 9.00 7.41 7.96
N ASP A 128 8.29 7.25 9.09
CA ASP A 128 8.07 8.33 10.05
C ASP A 128 9.35 8.59 10.87
N GLY A 129 10.31 9.27 10.22
CA GLY A 129 11.63 9.59 10.75
C GLY A 129 12.72 9.39 9.71
N PRO A 130 14.00 9.38 10.15
CA PRO A 130 15.14 9.08 9.28
C PRO A 130 15.14 7.62 8.85
N THR A 131 15.41 7.33 7.57
CA THR A 131 15.50 5.95 7.07
C THR A 131 16.59 5.14 7.76
N GLU A 132 17.71 5.78 8.11
CA GLU A 132 18.86 5.16 8.77
C GLU A 132 18.50 4.53 10.12
N GLU A 133 17.49 5.04 10.82
CA GLU A 133 17.03 4.44 12.07
C GLU A 133 16.41 3.06 11.87
N ILE A 134 15.76 2.82 10.73
CA ILE A 134 15.23 1.51 10.36
C ILE A 134 16.36 0.50 10.15
N PHE A 135 17.49 0.94 9.59
CA PHE A 135 18.65 0.08 9.34
C PHE A 135 19.39 -0.33 10.62
N LYS A 136 19.18 0.39 11.72
CA LYS A 136 19.73 0.05 13.04
C LYS A 136 18.91 -0.99 13.80
N VAL A 137 17.81 -1.50 13.22
CA VAL A 137 17.00 -2.54 13.87
C VAL A 137 17.73 -3.87 13.76
N HIS A 138 18.21 -4.39 14.90
CA HIS A 138 18.93 -5.65 14.95
C HIS A 138 18.24 -6.62 15.90
N LYS A 139 17.80 -7.78 15.41
CA LYS A 139 17.16 -8.80 16.21
C LYS A 139 17.80 -10.17 15.91
N PRO A 140 18.60 -10.73 16.84
CA PRO A 140 19.36 -11.96 16.61
C PRO A 140 18.52 -13.19 16.20
N SER A 141 17.24 -13.21 16.58
CA SER A 141 16.30 -14.31 16.30
C SER A 141 15.34 -14.04 15.14
N LYS A 142 15.50 -12.94 14.40
CA LYS A 142 14.66 -12.58 13.26
C LYS A 142 15.34 -12.86 11.93
N PRO A 143 14.57 -13.00 10.83
CA PRO A 143 15.16 -13.02 9.49
C PRO A 143 15.94 -11.73 9.23
N SER A 144 16.74 -11.72 8.16
CA SER A 144 17.48 -10.54 7.70
C SER A 144 16.61 -9.29 7.67
N LEU A 145 17.22 -8.10 7.83
CA LEU A 145 16.47 -6.84 7.92
C LEU A 145 15.49 -6.63 6.75
N PRO A 146 15.87 -6.84 5.46
CA PRO A 146 14.94 -6.73 4.33
C PRO A 146 13.74 -7.68 4.48
N SER A 147 13.99 -8.95 4.81
CA SER A 147 12.94 -9.96 4.99
C SER A 147 12.03 -9.64 6.19
N TYR A 148 12.57 -9.09 7.29
CA TYR A 148 11.77 -8.65 8.42
C TYR A 148 10.83 -7.51 8.03
N ILE A 149 11.33 -6.47 7.36
CA ILE A 149 10.52 -5.34 6.91
C ILE A 149 9.44 -5.82 5.94
N ASN A 150 9.82 -6.66 4.97
CA ASN A 150 8.88 -7.19 3.98
C ASN A 150 7.80 -8.04 4.66
N GLY A 151 8.17 -8.87 5.64
CA GLY A 151 7.24 -9.64 6.45
C GLY A 151 6.26 -8.78 7.24
N VAL A 152 6.71 -7.67 7.85
CA VAL A 152 5.83 -6.71 8.55
C VAL A 152 4.84 -6.06 7.59
N ILE A 153 5.32 -5.57 6.43
CA ILE A 153 4.48 -4.90 5.44
C ILE A 153 3.48 -5.88 4.84
N GLU A 154 3.93 -7.05 4.39
CA GLU A 154 3.07 -8.07 3.79
C GLU A 154 2.02 -8.55 4.80
N SER A 155 2.42 -8.85 6.04
CA SER A 155 1.47 -9.19 7.09
C SER A 155 0.45 -8.06 7.34
N SER A 156 0.88 -6.80 7.28
CA SER A 156 -0.02 -5.66 7.43
C SER A 156 -1.01 -5.55 6.26
N ILE A 157 -0.58 -5.82 5.03
CA ILE A 157 -1.44 -5.86 3.83
C ILE A 157 -2.44 -7.03 3.95
N GLN A 158 -1.98 -8.23 4.29
CA GLN A 158 -2.82 -9.41 4.45
C GLN A 158 -3.85 -9.27 5.58
N ASN A 159 -3.56 -8.45 6.60
CA ASN A 159 -4.48 -8.12 7.69
C ASN A 159 -5.28 -6.81 7.47
N ASN A 160 -5.28 -6.28 6.24
CA ASN A 160 -5.96 -5.03 5.85
C ASN A 160 -5.58 -3.79 6.67
N GLN A 161 -4.40 -3.81 7.29
CA GLN A 161 -3.83 -2.71 8.08
C GLN A 161 -2.87 -1.83 7.27
N SER A 162 -2.71 -2.11 5.98
CA SER A 162 -1.84 -1.38 5.06
C SER A 162 -2.33 -1.49 3.62
N VAL A 163 -1.60 -0.85 2.71
CA VAL A 163 -1.77 -0.95 1.25
C VAL A 163 -0.50 -1.46 0.60
N SER A 164 -0.63 -2.05 -0.60
CA SER A 164 0.53 -2.32 -1.45
C SER A 164 0.84 -1.08 -2.28
N SER A 165 2.13 -0.86 -2.54
CA SER A 165 2.66 0.34 -3.22
C SER A 165 3.94 0.01 -3.98
N THR A 166 3.83 -0.80 -5.04
CA THR A 166 4.99 -1.09 -5.88
C THR A 166 5.38 0.11 -6.74
N ILE A 167 6.63 0.16 -7.22
CA ILE A 167 7.04 1.16 -8.22
C ILE A 167 6.09 1.15 -9.42
N GLN A 168 5.75 -0.04 -9.94
CA GLN A 168 4.80 -0.18 -11.04
C GLN A 168 3.45 0.48 -10.73
N GLN A 169 2.91 0.25 -9.53
CA GLN A 169 1.65 0.84 -9.10
C GLN A 169 1.75 2.37 -9.00
N LEU A 170 2.80 2.88 -8.36
CA LEU A 170 3.01 4.32 -8.23
C LEU A 170 3.17 5.00 -9.60
N MET A 171 3.92 4.40 -10.53
CA MET A 171 4.09 4.96 -11.87
C MET A 171 2.79 4.95 -12.67
N ARG A 172 1.97 3.89 -12.54
CA ARG A 172 0.63 3.85 -13.14
C ARG A 172 -0.26 4.96 -12.58
N GLU A 173 -0.35 5.08 -11.26
CA GLU A 173 -1.16 6.11 -10.58
C GLU A 173 -0.70 7.52 -10.92
N ARG A 174 0.62 7.77 -11.03
CA ARG A 174 1.20 9.05 -11.48
C ARG A 174 0.77 9.44 -12.89
N ASN A 175 0.55 8.46 -13.75
CA ASN A 175 0.17 8.67 -15.15
C ASN A 175 -1.34 8.79 -15.34
N GLU A 176 -2.15 8.48 -14.32
CA GLU A 176 -3.59 8.64 -14.34
C GLU A 176 -4.00 10.04 -13.89
N GLU A 177 -4.78 10.72 -14.74
CA GLU A 177 -5.22 12.10 -14.47
C GLU A 177 -6.07 12.17 -13.19
N GLY A 178 -5.59 12.94 -12.22
CA GLY A 178 -6.29 13.21 -10.99
C GLY A 178 -6.19 12.12 -9.91
N MET A 179 -5.51 10.99 -10.15
CA MET A 179 -5.28 10.00 -9.10
C MET A 179 -4.27 10.49 -8.06
N THR A 180 -4.48 10.09 -6.81
CA THR A 180 -3.54 10.33 -5.70
C THR A 180 -2.87 9.02 -5.31
N GLN A 181 -1.55 9.05 -5.25
CA GLN A 181 -0.75 7.87 -4.92
C GLN A 181 -0.88 7.54 -3.42
N THR A 182 -0.90 6.25 -3.10
CA THR A 182 -1.03 5.78 -1.71
C THR A 182 0.14 4.88 -1.34
N VAL A 183 0.79 5.16 -0.22
CA VAL A 183 1.96 4.39 0.28
C VAL A 183 1.82 4.08 1.77
N PRO A 184 2.32 2.93 2.24
CA PRO A 184 2.36 2.62 3.66
C PRO A 184 3.37 3.50 4.41
N ILE A 185 3.10 3.75 5.69
CA ILE A 185 4.02 4.41 6.60
C ILE A 185 4.47 3.40 7.66
N ILE A 186 5.79 3.24 7.82
CA ILE A 186 6.38 2.47 8.91
C ILE A 186 7.12 3.39 9.88
N LYS A 187 7.29 2.90 11.11
CA LYS A 187 8.06 3.57 12.15
C LYS A 187 8.83 2.54 12.96
N LYS A 188 10.04 2.92 13.38
CA LYS A 188 10.77 2.18 14.42
C LYS A 188 10.18 2.48 15.79
N THR A 189 9.76 1.45 16.50
CA THR A 189 9.31 1.50 17.90
C THR A 189 10.26 0.67 18.75
N LYS A 190 11.14 1.34 19.50
CA LYS A 190 12.26 0.68 20.20
C LYS A 190 13.13 -0.09 19.20
N ASN A 191 13.10 -1.42 19.25
CA ASN A 191 13.83 -2.30 18.33
C ASN A 191 12.88 -3.06 17.38
N GLU A 192 11.66 -2.57 17.18
CA GLU A 192 10.66 -3.15 16.28
C GLU A 192 10.29 -2.18 15.17
N ILE A 193 9.67 -2.71 14.12
CA ILE A 193 9.11 -1.93 13.03
C ILE A 193 7.60 -2.15 13.07
N ASP A 194 6.86 -1.05 13.11
CA ASP A 194 5.40 -1.05 13.07
C ASP A 194 4.90 -0.26 11.87
N THR A 195 3.83 -0.76 11.25
CA THR A 195 3.05 -0.01 10.25
C THR A 195 2.11 0.94 10.99
N VAL A 196 2.26 2.24 10.79
CA VAL A 196 1.54 3.28 11.57
C VAL A 196 0.42 3.97 10.79
N GLY A 197 0.27 3.66 9.50
CA GLY A 197 -0.78 4.21 8.66
C GLY A 197 -0.43 4.13 7.18
N ILE A 198 -1.13 4.93 6.39
CA ILE A 198 -0.86 5.13 4.96
C ILE A 198 -0.79 6.62 4.67
N ALA A 199 0.11 7.03 3.77
CA ALA A 199 0.24 8.40 3.29
C ALA A 199 -0.32 8.53 1.88
N PHE A 200 -0.77 9.75 1.58
CA PHE A 200 -1.18 10.15 0.25
C PHE A 200 -0.17 11.12 -0.33
N LEU A 201 0.17 10.91 -1.60
CA LEU A 201 1.16 11.68 -2.32
C LEU A 201 0.55 12.33 -3.55
N ASN A 202 1.02 13.53 -3.89
CA ASN A 202 0.68 14.14 -5.17
C ASN A 202 1.40 13.44 -6.32
N ARG A 203 1.10 13.85 -7.56
CA ARG A 203 1.67 13.28 -8.80
C ARG A 203 3.22 13.33 -8.87
N GLN A 204 3.85 14.25 -8.14
CA GLN A 204 5.30 14.42 -8.10
C GLN A 204 5.95 13.71 -6.89
N GLY A 205 5.14 13.09 -6.03
CA GLY A 205 5.57 12.32 -4.87
C GLY A 205 5.38 13.05 -3.55
N LYS A 206 5.17 14.36 -3.54
CA LYS A 206 5.08 15.14 -2.31
C LYS A 206 4.04 14.57 -1.36
N TYR A 207 4.43 14.36 -0.11
CA TYR A 207 3.51 14.03 0.97
C TYR A 207 2.42 15.10 1.10
N LEU A 208 1.15 14.67 1.10
CA LEU A 208 -0.01 15.54 1.27
C LEU A 208 -0.61 15.39 2.66
N THR A 209 -1.02 14.17 3.00
CA THR A 209 -1.68 13.84 4.26
C THR A 209 -1.59 12.34 4.53
N HIS A 210 -2.18 11.85 5.63
CA HIS A 210 -2.18 10.43 5.98
C HIS A 210 -3.48 9.98 6.64
N ILE A 211 -3.71 8.67 6.59
CA ILE A 211 -4.71 7.97 7.41
C ILE A 211 -3.96 7.15 8.47
N PRO A 212 -4.29 7.31 9.76
CA PRO A 212 -3.65 6.55 10.82
C PRO A 212 -4.09 5.08 10.78
N LYS A 213 -3.24 4.18 11.30
CA LYS A 213 -3.44 2.71 11.31
C LYS A 213 -4.86 2.25 11.65
N LYS A 214 -5.50 2.89 12.64
CA LYS A 214 -6.85 2.55 13.11
C LYS A 214 -7.94 2.67 12.02
N ASP A 215 -7.73 3.56 11.05
CA ASP A 215 -8.71 3.90 10.03
C ASP A 215 -8.41 3.23 8.67
N VAL A 216 -7.19 2.67 8.48
CA VAL A 216 -6.77 2.01 7.23
C VAL A 216 -7.71 0.86 6.81
N LYS A 217 -8.28 0.12 7.76
CA LYS A 217 -9.23 -0.95 7.44
C LYS A 217 -10.52 -0.42 6.81
N PHE A 218 -11.00 0.74 7.26
CA PHE A 218 -12.15 1.41 6.64
C PHE A 218 -11.79 1.94 5.26
N PHE A 219 -10.58 2.50 5.08
CA PHE A 219 -10.09 2.89 3.75
C PHE A 219 -10.07 1.69 2.79
N ASN A 220 -9.57 0.54 3.24
CA ASN A 220 -9.48 -0.67 2.42
C ASN A 220 -10.85 -1.22 1.99
N LEU A 221 -11.94 -0.95 2.72
CA LEU A 221 -13.31 -1.27 2.27
C LEU A 221 -13.72 -0.47 1.02
N ILE A 222 -13.23 0.75 0.89
CA ILE A 222 -13.57 1.65 -0.22
C ILE A 222 -12.46 1.80 -1.24
N ASN A 223 -11.26 1.27 -1.03
CA ASN A 223 -10.14 1.37 -1.98
C ASN A 223 -10.23 0.33 -3.10
N LYS A 224 -10.60 -0.91 -2.75
CA LYS A 224 -10.65 -2.04 -3.69
C LYS A 224 -12.09 -2.39 -4.06
N SER A 225 -12.31 -2.90 -5.27
CA SER A 225 -13.61 -3.42 -5.70
C SER A 225 -14.03 -4.68 -4.93
N LYS A 226 -13.06 -5.48 -4.49
CA LYS A 226 -13.25 -6.66 -3.65
C LYS A 226 -12.19 -6.67 -2.56
N ASN A 227 -12.61 -6.91 -1.32
CA ASN A 227 -11.70 -7.05 -0.20
C ASN A 227 -10.93 -8.38 -0.30
N SER A 228 -9.67 -8.37 0.15
CA SER A 228 -8.76 -9.51 0.16
C SER A 228 -8.06 -9.57 1.51
N GLY A 229 -7.72 -10.76 2.01
CA GLY A 229 -7.05 -10.92 3.29
C GLY A 229 -8.00 -10.81 4.50
N ARG A 230 -7.46 -10.93 5.70
CA ARG A 230 -8.20 -10.89 6.96
C ARG A 230 -8.52 -9.44 7.32
N MET A 231 -9.77 -9.14 7.70
CA MET A 231 -10.16 -7.81 8.14
C MET A 231 -11.04 -7.90 9.38
N ILE A 232 -10.53 -7.42 10.51
CA ILE A 232 -11.30 -7.31 11.76
C ILE A 232 -11.57 -5.84 12.04
N LEU A 233 -12.84 -5.45 12.10
CA LEU A 233 -13.25 -4.09 12.47
C LEU A 233 -13.65 -4.06 13.94
N HIS A 234 -13.16 -3.05 14.64
CA HIS A 234 -13.54 -2.77 16.03
C HIS A 234 -14.49 -1.57 16.03
N LEU A 235 -15.71 -1.79 16.48
CA LEU A 235 -16.83 -0.86 16.36
C LEU A 235 -17.30 -0.39 17.74
N VAL A 236 -17.86 0.82 17.76
CA VAL A 236 -18.51 1.40 18.94
C VAL A 236 -20.01 1.43 18.68
N LEU A 237 -20.70 0.36 19.04
CA LEU A 237 -22.15 0.24 18.85
C LEU A 237 -22.91 0.79 20.07
N PRO A 238 -24.16 1.28 19.90
CA PRO A 238 -25.03 1.68 21.01
C PRO A 238 -25.28 0.54 22.02
N PRO A 239 -25.69 0.82 23.28
CA PRO A 239 -25.63 2.12 23.94
C PRO A 239 -24.16 2.54 24.15
N LYS A 240 -23.81 3.75 23.69
CA LYS A 240 -22.45 4.28 23.79
C LYS A 240 -22.20 4.69 25.24
N LYS A 241 -21.37 3.96 25.99
CA LYS A 241 -20.85 4.46 27.27
C LYS A 241 -19.87 5.61 26.99
N SER A 242 -19.76 6.55 27.94
CA SER A 242 -18.94 7.78 27.88
C SER A 242 -17.52 7.58 27.29
N ASN A 243 -16.88 6.45 27.61
CA ASN A 243 -15.60 6.08 27.03
C ASN A 243 -15.81 5.43 25.66
N LYS A 244 -15.52 6.15 24.56
CA LYS A 244 -15.58 5.71 23.13
C LYS A 244 -14.70 4.49 22.77
N LYS A 245 -14.50 3.55 23.68
CA LYS A 245 -13.76 2.30 23.45
C LYS A 245 -14.62 1.36 22.59
N PRO A 246 -14.01 0.63 21.64
CA PRO A 246 -14.72 -0.40 20.90
C PRO A 246 -15.38 -1.41 21.84
N ASN A 247 -16.61 -1.78 21.53
CA ASN A 247 -17.40 -2.73 22.31
C ASN A 247 -17.92 -3.90 21.48
N THR A 248 -17.55 -3.96 20.19
CA THR A 248 -17.92 -5.01 19.26
C THR A 248 -16.79 -5.20 18.26
N SER A 249 -16.39 -6.44 18.00
CA SER A 249 -15.42 -6.81 16.97
C SER A 249 -16.08 -7.72 15.95
N ILE A 250 -15.93 -7.39 14.66
CA ILE A 250 -16.47 -8.19 13.55
C ILE A 250 -15.37 -8.62 12.60
N LEU A 251 -15.46 -9.85 12.09
CA LEU A 251 -14.64 -10.34 10.98
C LEU A 251 -15.39 -10.07 9.68
N VAL A 252 -14.81 -9.29 8.77
CA VAL A 252 -15.34 -9.15 7.41
C VAL A 252 -14.90 -10.36 6.60
N GLN A 253 -15.82 -11.28 6.36
CA GLN A 253 -15.56 -12.54 5.63
C GLN A 253 -15.44 -12.28 4.13
N ASN A 254 -16.28 -11.39 3.60
CA ASN A 254 -16.14 -10.84 2.27
C ASN A 254 -16.76 -9.44 2.22
N ALA A 255 -16.20 -8.59 1.37
CA ALA A 255 -16.80 -7.30 1.05
C ALA A 255 -16.55 -6.92 -0.42
N THR A 256 -17.54 -6.31 -1.04
CA THR A 256 -17.44 -5.75 -2.40
C THR A 256 -17.87 -4.30 -2.42
N ARG A 257 -17.19 -3.52 -3.26
CA ARG A 257 -17.48 -2.11 -3.54
C ARG A 257 -17.96 -1.98 -4.98
N LYS A 258 -19.14 -1.39 -5.16
CA LYS A 258 -19.62 -0.88 -6.44
C LYS A 258 -19.68 0.64 -6.39
N VAL A 259 -19.32 1.29 -7.48
CA VAL A 259 -19.41 2.76 -7.63
C VAL A 259 -20.27 3.06 -8.84
N ASP A 260 -21.38 3.75 -8.62
CA ASP A 260 -22.21 4.31 -9.67
C ASP A 260 -21.94 5.82 -9.75
N VAL A 261 -21.79 6.36 -10.96
CA VAL A 261 -21.46 7.77 -11.18
C VAL A 261 -22.42 8.43 -12.17
N ASN A 262 -22.97 9.56 -11.74
CA ASN A 262 -23.83 10.42 -12.53
C ASN A 262 -23.26 11.84 -12.57
N PHE A 263 -23.79 12.67 -13.47
CA PHE A 263 -23.52 14.10 -13.50
C PHE A 263 -24.84 14.87 -13.47
N GLN A 264 -25.03 15.70 -12.45
CA GLN A 264 -26.29 16.41 -12.19
C GLN A 264 -25.99 17.80 -11.65
N ASN A 265 -26.70 18.81 -12.14
CA ASN A 265 -26.57 20.21 -11.69
C ASN A 265 -25.11 20.70 -11.68
N GLY A 266 -24.36 20.37 -12.74
CA GLY A 266 -22.96 20.76 -12.90
C GLY A 266 -21.95 20.03 -12.01
N LYS A 267 -22.35 18.98 -11.30
CA LYS A 267 -21.50 18.25 -10.34
C LYS A 267 -21.54 16.74 -10.58
N PHE A 268 -20.41 16.09 -10.32
CA PHE A 268 -20.38 14.62 -10.24
C PHE A 268 -21.13 14.14 -8.99
N VAL A 269 -21.87 13.05 -9.14
CA VAL A 269 -22.56 12.36 -8.05
C VAL A 269 -22.08 10.92 -8.03
N PHE A 270 -21.33 10.56 -6.99
CA PHE A 270 -20.81 9.22 -6.76
C PHE A 270 -21.64 8.51 -5.68
N ASN A 271 -22.10 7.31 -5.98
CA ASN A 271 -22.78 6.44 -5.04
C ASN A 271 -21.95 5.17 -4.83
N LEU A 272 -21.34 5.06 -3.65
CA LEU A 272 -20.54 3.93 -3.24
C LEU A 272 -21.42 2.93 -2.50
N HIS A 273 -21.56 1.73 -3.05
CA HIS A 273 -22.31 0.62 -2.46
C HIS A 273 -21.35 -0.42 -1.93
N ILE A 274 -21.32 -0.60 -0.61
CA ILE A 274 -20.47 -1.59 0.07
C ILE A 274 -21.35 -2.74 0.54
N ASN A 275 -21.14 -3.94 0.02
CA ASN A 275 -21.81 -5.14 0.51
C ASN A 275 -20.82 -5.97 1.32
N ALA A 276 -21.12 -6.25 2.59
CA ALA A 276 -20.23 -6.99 3.48
C ALA A 276 -20.95 -8.13 4.19
N ASN A 277 -20.42 -9.35 4.07
CA ASN A 277 -20.79 -10.46 4.94
C ASN A 277 -19.81 -10.52 6.11
N VAL A 278 -20.34 -10.61 7.33
CA VAL A 278 -19.55 -10.48 8.56
C VAL A 278 -19.86 -11.61 9.54
N ALA A 279 -18.87 -11.94 10.35
CA ALA A 279 -19.03 -12.77 11.55
C ALA A 279 -18.82 -11.90 12.79
N LEU A 280 -19.68 -12.07 13.80
CA LEU A 280 -19.49 -11.45 15.10
C LEU A 280 -18.40 -12.24 15.86
N ILE A 281 -17.31 -11.57 16.25
CA ILE A 281 -16.20 -12.20 16.96
C ILE A 281 -16.33 -11.98 18.47
N GLU A 282 -16.60 -10.74 18.85
CA GLU A 282 -16.51 -10.33 20.23
C GLU A 282 -17.51 -9.21 20.50
N LYS A 283 -18.06 -9.25 21.70
CA LYS A 283 -18.94 -8.23 22.23
C LYS A 283 -18.72 -8.10 23.72
N THR A 284 -18.40 -6.89 24.17
CA THR A 284 -18.09 -6.63 25.58
C THR A 284 -19.22 -5.91 26.31
N ASN A 285 -20.29 -5.53 25.61
CA ASN A 285 -21.47 -4.91 26.20
C ASN A 285 -22.61 -5.92 26.40
N VAL A 286 -22.80 -6.34 27.65
CA VAL A 286 -23.78 -7.35 28.08
C VAL A 286 -25.24 -6.97 27.74
N ASN A 287 -25.54 -5.68 27.60
CA ASN A 287 -26.93 -5.20 27.41
C ASN A 287 -27.42 -5.18 25.95
N LEU A 288 -26.57 -5.44 24.97
CA LEU A 288 -26.91 -5.24 23.56
C LEU A 288 -27.81 -6.35 22.98
N ILE A 289 -27.80 -7.54 23.59
CA ILE A 289 -28.65 -8.70 23.25
C ILE A 289 -28.75 -9.52 24.55
N LYS A 290 -29.89 -9.41 25.26
CA LYS A 290 -30.14 -10.19 26.49
C LYS A 290 -30.75 -11.57 26.22
N GLU A 291 -31.15 -11.85 24.98
CA GLU A 291 -31.92 -13.05 24.63
C GLU A 291 -31.44 -13.63 23.29
N HIS A 292 -31.25 -14.94 23.29
CA HIS A 292 -31.03 -15.92 22.21
C HIS A 292 -30.81 -15.36 20.78
N TYR A 293 -29.70 -15.78 20.16
CA TYR A 293 -29.33 -15.41 18.78
C TYR A 293 -30.32 -15.90 17.70
N ASP A 294 -31.35 -16.68 18.09
CA ASP A 294 -32.43 -17.15 17.22
C ASP A 294 -33.51 -16.10 16.91
N ASN A 295 -33.53 -14.95 17.58
CA ASN A 295 -34.49 -13.89 17.25
C ASN A 295 -33.98 -13.04 16.07
N LYS A 296 -34.54 -13.30 14.87
CA LYS A 296 -34.28 -12.54 13.62
C LYS A 296 -34.34 -11.02 13.80
N LYS A 297 -35.19 -10.51 14.71
CA LYS A 297 -35.30 -9.06 15.00
C LYS A 297 -34.03 -8.50 15.64
N ASN A 298 -33.39 -9.26 16.54
CA ASN A 298 -32.16 -8.85 17.23
C ASN A 298 -30.97 -8.77 16.26
N ILE A 299 -30.85 -9.74 15.35
CA ILE A 299 -29.82 -9.73 14.29
C ILE A 299 -30.00 -8.54 13.35
N ASN A 300 -31.22 -8.28 12.87
CA ASN A 300 -31.50 -7.14 11.98
C ASN A 300 -31.16 -5.79 12.66
N ASN A 301 -31.41 -5.67 13.97
CA ASN A 301 -31.05 -4.48 14.74
C ASN A 301 -29.52 -4.32 14.84
N LEU A 302 -28.80 -5.42 15.07
CA LEU A 302 -27.34 -5.43 15.13
C LEU A 302 -26.71 -5.09 13.77
N GLU A 303 -27.19 -5.70 12.69
CA GLU A 303 -26.80 -5.37 11.31
C GLU A 303 -27.00 -3.88 11.02
N SER A 304 -28.16 -3.33 11.41
CA SER A 304 -28.47 -1.91 11.25
C SER A 304 -27.52 -1.01 12.05
N ALA A 305 -27.14 -1.40 13.27
CA ALA A 305 -26.18 -0.66 14.09
C ALA A 305 -24.77 -0.70 13.47
N ILE A 306 -24.33 -1.86 13.00
CA ILE A 306 -23.04 -2.03 12.30
C ILE A 306 -23.02 -1.19 11.02
N GLN A 307 -24.07 -1.27 10.20
CA GLN A 307 -24.20 -0.48 8.98
C GLN A 307 -24.07 1.02 9.26
N LYS A 308 -24.77 1.53 10.28
CA LYS A 308 -24.72 2.94 10.67
C LYS A 308 -23.32 3.37 11.08
N GLU A 309 -22.63 2.56 11.88
CA GLU A 309 -21.27 2.88 12.35
C GLU A 309 -20.25 2.80 11.20
N ILE A 310 -20.33 1.80 10.31
CA ILE A 310 -19.46 1.72 9.12
C ILE A 310 -19.74 2.90 8.17
N ASN A 311 -21.01 3.20 7.86
CA ASN A 311 -21.38 4.33 7.01
C ASN A 311 -20.84 5.66 7.56
N LYS A 312 -20.91 5.86 8.88
CA LYS A 312 -20.38 7.06 9.51
C LYS A 312 -18.85 7.18 9.30
N ASN A 313 -18.11 6.10 9.56
CA ASN A 313 -16.64 6.11 9.38
C ASN A 313 -16.26 6.32 7.91
N LEU A 314 -16.94 5.66 6.98
CA LEU A 314 -16.69 5.82 5.55
C LEU A 314 -17.05 7.22 5.05
N GLN A 315 -18.19 7.79 5.46
CA GLN A 315 -18.59 9.13 5.05
C GLN A 315 -17.61 10.19 5.58
N ASN A 316 -17.15 10.06 6.84
CA ASN A 316 -16.13 10.94 7.38
C ASN A 316 -14.83 10.90 6.56
N MET A 317 -14.38 9.70 6.20
CA MET A 317 -13.19 9.52 5.37
C MET A 317 -13.35 10.10 3.95
N LEU A 318 -14.53 9.94 3.34
CA LEU A 318 -14.81 10.54 2.04
C LEU A 318 -14.83 12.08 2.13
N ASN A 319 -15.35 12.64 3.22
CA ASN A 319 -15.28 14.08 3.47
C ASN A 319 -13.82 14.55 3.63
N GLU A 320 -12.97 13.80 4.35
CA GLU A 320 -11.55 14.10 4.48
C GLU A 320 -10.83 14.05 3.11
N ILE A 321 -11.16 13.07 2.27
CA ILE A 321 -10.66 12.97 0.89
C ILE A 321 -11.01 14.23 0.08
N GLN A 322 -12.26 14.70 0.18
CA GLN A 322 -12.72 15.92 -0.50
C GLN A 322 -12.04 17.19 0.06
N GLN A 323 -11.94 17.31 1.39
CA GLN A 323 -11.30 18.45 2.06
C GLN A 323 -9.81 18.57 1.70
N ASN A 324 -9.11 17.44 1.65
CA ASN A 324 -7.69 17.40 1.26
C ASN A 324 -7.49 17.48 -0.26
N LYS A 325 -8.56 17.51 -1.06
CA LYS A 325 -8.52 17.52 -2.53
C LYS A 325 -7.65 16.41 -3.10
N ILE A 326 -7.92 15.17 -2.69
CA ILE A 326 -7.21 13.97 -3.15
C ILE A 326 -8.18 12.95 -3.74
N ASP A 327 -7.69 12.04 -4.58
CA ASP A 327 -8.45 10.90 -5.13
C ASP A 327 -7.66 9.59 -4.99
N PRO A 328 -7.52 9.05 -3.77
CA PRO A 328 -6.77 7.83 -3.52
C PRO A 328 -7.56 6.55 -3.87
N ILE A 329 -8.84 6.67 -4.21
CA ILE A 329 -9.74 5.52 -4.49
C ILE A 329 -10.14 5.42 -5.98
N GLY A 330 -9.65 6.33 -6.81
CA GLY A 330 -9.73 6.30 -8.27
C GLY A 330 -11.09 6.73 -8.85
N LEU A 331 -11.79 7.69 -8.22
CA LEU A 331 -13.08 8.19 -8.72
C LEU A 331 -12.96 8.87 -10.10
N SER A 332 -11.80 9.43 -10.44
CA SER A 332 -11.47 9.94 -11.78
C SER A 332 -11.68 8.87 -12.86
N LEU A 333 -11.30 7.63 -12.57
CA LEU A 333 -11.40 6.52 -13.52
C LEU A 333 -12.87 6.18 -13.79
N TYR A 334 -13.72 6.22 -12.76
CA TYR A 334 -15.16 6.00 -12.90
C TYR A 334 -15.82 7.15 -13.69
N ALA A 335 -15.49 8.40 -13.36
CA ALA A 335 -15.99 9.55 -14.11
C ALA A 335 -15.55 9.51 -15.58
N ARG A 336 -14.29 9.14 -15.87
CA ARG A 336 -13.79 8.94 -17.23
C ARG A 336 -14.57 7.86 -17.97
N ALA A 337 -14.84 6.73 -17.31
CA ALA A 337 -15.49 5.58 -17.93
C ALA A 337 -16.98 5.83 -18.24
N PHE A 338 -17.72 6.43 -17.31
CA PHE A 338 -19.19 6.51 -17.37
C PHE A 338 -19.72 7.91 -17.65
N GLN A 339 -18.92 8.96 -17.44
CA GLN A 339 -19.30 10.37 -17.65
C GLN A 339 -18.21 11.12 -18.46
N TYR A 340 -17.69 10.49 -19.51
CA TYR A 340 -16.51 10.94 -20.25
C TYR A 340 -16.59 12.40 -20.73
N LYS A 341 -17.74 12.81 -21.29
CA LYS A 341 -17.92 14.18 -21.82
C LYS A 341 -17.69 15.24 -20.75
N GLU A 342 -18.22 15.02 -19.55
CA GLU A 342 -18.08 15.95 -18.43
C GLU A 342 -16.72 15.82 -17.75
N TRP A 343 -16.20 14.59 -17.61
CA TRP A 343 -14.85 14.35 -17.10
C TRP A 343 -13.79 15.04 -17.97
N LYS A 344 -13.90 14.99 -19.30
CA LYS A 344 -12.95 15.61 -20.23
C LYS A 344 -12.86 17.13 -20.04
N LYS A 345 -13.95 17.80 -19.66
CA LYS A 345 -13.98 19.25 -19.36
C LYS A 345 -13.25 19.58 -18.05
N ARG A 346 -13.22 18.64 -17.10
CA ARG A 346 -12.71 18.83 -15.73
C ARG A 346 -11.44 18.02 -15.40
N LYS A 347 -10.84 17.35 -16.39
CA LYS A 347 -9.68 16.46 -16.13
C LYS A 347 -8.44 17.22 -15.65
N GLY A 348 -8.26 18.46 -16.09
CA GLY A 348 -7.10 19.30 -15.72
C GLY A 348 -7.17 19.82 -14.28
N ASP A 349 -8.39 19.95 -13.74
CA ASP A 349 -8.69 20.41 -12.38
C ASP A 349 -9.47 19.35 -11.59
N TRP A 350 -9.23 18.06 -11.88
CA TRP A 350 -10.02 16.94 -11.37
C TRP A 350 -10.22 16.97 -9.86
N LEU A 351 -9.14 17.23 -9.11
CA LEU A 351 -9.16 17.25 -7.65
C LEU A 351 -10.08 18.34 -7.08
N GLN A 352 -10.24 19.46 -7.80
CA GLN A 352 -11.21 20.51 -7.46
C GLN A 352 -12.63 20.07 -7.80
N ALA A 353 -12.85 19.46 -8.97
CA ALA A 353 -14.15 18.91 -9.35
C ALA A 353 -14.63 17.82 -8.37
N LEU A 354 -13.70 16.99 -7.86
CA LEU A 354 -13.97 15.98 -6.85
C LEU A 354 -14.32 16.60 -5.48
N ALA A 355 -13.63 17.67 -5.09
CA ALA A 355 -13.95 18.39 -3.85
C ALA A 355 -15.38 18.99 -3.87
N GLU A 356 -15.90 19.34 -5.05
CA GLU A 356 -17.25 19.87 -5.25
C GLU A 356 -18.32 18.78 -5.47
N ALA A 357 -17.90 17.54 -5.72
CA ALA A 357 -18.79 16.43 -6.04
C ALA A 357 -19.68 16.04 -4.84
N LYS A 358 -20.81 15.40 -5.13
CA LYS A 358 -21.61 14.73 -4.10
C LYS A 358 -21.17 13.28 -4.00
N ILE A 359 -20.66 12.87 -2.84
CA ILE A 359 -20.22 11.49 -2.60
C ILE A 359 -21.06 10.88 -1.49
N ASN A 360 -21.85 9.87 -1.85
CA ASN A 360 -22.68 9.12 -0.91
C ASN A 360 -22.10 7.72 -0.73
N VAL A 361 -22.12 7.20 0.50
CA VAL A 361 -21.79 5.81 0.80
C VAL A 361 -22.95 5.10 1.48
N LYS A 362 -23.24 3.89 1.02
CA LYS A 362 -24.24 3.01 1.62
C LYS A 362 -23.68 1.61 1.77
N THR A 363 -23.56 1.18 3.03
CA THR A 363 -23.15 -0.17 3.41
C THR A 363 -24.38 -1.04 3.65
N HIS A 364 -24.35 -2.25 3.11
CA HIS A 364 -25.25 -3.35 3.44
C HIS A 364 -24.44 -4.44 4.14
N VAL A 365 -24.83 -4.78 5.36
CA VAL A 365 -24.16 -5.79 6.18
C VAL A 365 -25.10 -6.97 6.38
N LYS A 366 -24.57 -8.18 6.23
CA LYS A 366 -25.24 -9.41 6.63
C LYS A 366 -24.38 -10.16 7.64
N ILE A 367 -24.93 -10.49 8.80
CA ILE A 367 -24.29 -11.35 9.77
C ILE A 367 -24.50 -12.79 9.33
N LYS A 368 -23.40 -13.51 9.09
CA LYS A 368 -23.41 -14.91 8.66
C LYS A 368 -23.06 -15.88 9.78
N ASP A 369 -22.43 -15.39 10.83
CA ASP A 369 -21.98 -16.19 11.96
C ASP A 369 -21.95 -15.35 13.24
N THR A 370 -22.32 -15.97 14.35
CA THR A 370 -22.35 -15.38 15.70
C THR A 370 -21.50 -16.17 16.70
N GLY A 371 -20.76 -17.19 16.25
CA GLY A 371 -19.91 -18.03 17.07
C GLY A 371 -20.14 -19.52 16.83
N THR A 372 -19.18 -20.33 17.28
CA THR A 372 -19.21 -21.80 17.15
C THR A 372 -20.17 -22.47 18.12
N ILE A 373 -20.46 -21.83 19.27
CA ILE A 373 -21.47 -22.29 20.22
C ILE A 373 -22.79 -21.60 19.88
N ARG A 374 -23.77 -22.39 19.43
CA ARG A 374 -25.14 -21.94 19.16
C ARG A 374 -25.99 -22.45 20.33
N ASN A 375 -26.53 -21.54 21.13
CA ASN A 375 -27.48 -21.86 22.21
C ASN A 375 -28.89 -21.81 21.69
#